data_AF-A0AAN5CZT0-F1
#
_entry.id   AF-A0AAN5CZT0-F1
#
_cell.length_a   1.000
_cell.length_b   1.000
_cell.length_c   1.000
_cell.angle_alpha   90.00
_cell.angle_beta   90.00
_cell.angle_gamma   90.00
#
_symmetry.space_group_name_H-M   'P 1'
#
loop_
_entity.id
_entity.type
_entity.pdbx_description
1 polymer ?
#
loop_
_entity_poly.entity_id
_entity_poly.type
_entity_poly.pdbx_seq_one_letter_code
_entity_poly.pdbx_strand_id
1 'polypeptide(L)'
;MLKLFFIIVLLLPLSSSAPTNQLPGDLFCKSCVTIVKRRITSDDFIDKDKAFFEEICKKFLGTGPMSSVCAAGLLGEIDYLHDKYKGNEQALCVELGCPEKKN
;
A
#
# COMPACT_ATOMS: atom_id res chain seq x y z
N MET A 1 -15.95 6.44 35.53
CA MET A 1 -15.17 5.26 35.10
C MET A 1 -15.81 4.62 33.88
N LEU A 2 -15.95 5.37 32.77
CA LEU A 2 -16.67 4.93 31.56
C LEU A 2 -15.89 5.31 30.28
N LYS A 3 -14.56 5.39 30.38
CA LYS A 3 -13.68 5.80 29.26
C LYS A 3 -12.73 4.70 28.77
N LEU A 4 -12.77 3.51 29.37
CA LEU A 4 -11.84 2.43 29.02
C LEU A 4 -12.35 1.41 27.98
N PHE A 5 -13.65 1.40 27.65
CA PHE A 5 -14.20 0.37 26.75
C PHE A 5 -14.08 0.69 25.25
N PHE A 6 -13.82 1.93 24.86
CA PHE A 6 -13.71 2.29 23.44
C PHE A 6 -12.33 2.01 22.81
N ILE A 7 -11.31 1.70 23.63
CA ILE A 7 -9.95 1.44 23.14
C ILE A 7 -9.80 0.01 22.61
N ILE A 8 -10.62 -0.94 23.08
CA ILE A 8 -10.50 -2.36 22.68
C ILE A 8 -11.09 -2.62 21.28
N VAL A 9 -12.06 -1.81 20.84
CA VAL A 9 -12.68 -1.97 19.50
C VAL A 9 -11.77 -1.47 18.38
N LEU A 10 -10.83 -0.56 18.67
CA LEU A 10 -9.92 0.02 17.67
C LEU A 10 -8.66 -0.83 17.40
N LEU A 11 -8.38 -1.85 18.21
CA LEU A 11 -7.27 -2.78 17.99
C LEU A 11 -7.67 -4.04 17.19
N LEU A 12 -8.94 -4.16 16.80
CA LEU A 12 -9.46 -5.32 16.07
C LEU A 12 -9.27 -5.34 14.54
N PRO A 13 -8.82 -4.29 13.79
CA PRO A 13 -8.59 -4.47 12.37
C PRO A 13 -7.17 -4.93 12.01
N LEU A 14 -6.23 -5.04 12.97
CA LEU A 14 -4.88 -5.55 12.69
C LEU A 14 -4.84 -7.06 12.33
N SER A 15 -5.96 -7.76 12.45
CA SER A 15 -6.11 -9.18 12.08
C SER A 15 -6.81 -9.41 10.74
N SER A 16 -7.14 -8.36 9.98
CA SER A 16 -7.89 -8.49 8.73
C SER A 16 -7.38 -7.52 7.65
N SER A 17 -6.12 -7.67 7.26
CA SER A 17 -5.87 -7.76 5.81
C SER A 17 -6.38 -9.13 5.36
N ALA A 18 -7.69 -9.36 5.45
CA ALA A 18 -8.29 -10.48 4.77
C ALA A 18 -7.96 -10.25 3.29
N PRO A 19 -7.27 -11.18 2.60
CA PRO A 19 -7.12 -11.07 1.17
C PRO A 19 -8.53 -10.91 0.62
N THR A 20 -8.78 -9.80 -0.08
CA THR A 20 -10.07 -9.67 -0.72
C THR A 20 -10.10 -10.83 -1.73
N ASN A 21 -11.08 -11.74 -1.60
CA ASN A 21 -11.25 -12.82 -2.57
C ASN A 21 -11.65 -12.29 -3.97
N GLN A 22 -11.68 -10.96 -4.14
CA GLN A 22 -11.76 -10.32 -5.44
C GLN A 22 -10.36 -10.34 -6.05
N LEU A 23 -10.18 -11.29 -6.96
CA LEU A 23 -9.08 -11.24 -7.91
C LEU A 23 -9.01 -9.82 -8.50
N PRO A 24 -7.81 -9.22 -8.56
CA PRO A 24 -7.65 -7.96 -9.26
C PRO A 24 -8.23 -8.10 -10.66
N GLY A 25 -9.05 -7.15 -11.09
CA GLY A 25 -9.68 -7.24 -12.40
C GLY A 25 -8.63 -7.40 -13.51
N ASP A 26 -8.96 -8.10 -14.59
CA ASP A 26 -8.04 -8.38 -15.72
C ASP A 26 -7.32 -7.13 -16.25
N LEU A 27 -7.98 -5.97 -16.15
CA LEU A 27 -7.41 -4.67 -16.53
C LEU A 27 -6.25 -4.24 -15.64
N PHE A 28 -6.34 -4.48 -14.33
CA PHE A 28 -5.24 -4.24 -13.40
C PHE A 28 -4.07 -5.15 -13.75
N CYS A 29 -4.30 -6.46 -13.91
CA CYS A 29 -3.21 -7.39 -14.18
C CYS A 29 -2.51 -7.17 -15.52
N LYS A 30 -3.23 -6.71 -16.55
CA LYS A 30 -2.62 -6.28 -17.82
C LYS A 30 -1.71 -5.05 -17.67
N SER A 31 -2.03 -4.17 -16.73
CA SER A 31 -1.32 -2.90 -16.52
C SER A 31 -0.37 -2.94 -15.32
N CYS A 32 -0.39 -4.00 -14.52
CA CYS A 32 0.22 -4.03 -13.20
C CYS A 32 1.73 -3.82 -13.27
N VAL A 33 2.43 -4.54 -14.16
CA VAL A 33 3.89 -4.38 -14.33
C VAL A 33 4.24 -2.93 -14.70
N THR A 34 3.46 -2.31 -15.57
CA THR A 34 3.65 -0.90 -15.95
C THR A 34 3.42 0.04 -14.78
N ILE A 35 2.40 -0.22 -13.95
CA ILE A 35 2.09 0.57 -12.77
C ILE A 35 3.20 0.41 -11.73
N VAL A 36 3.56 -0.82 -11.35
CA VAL A 36 4.63 -1.13 -10.41
C VAL A 36 5.94 -0.47 -10.86
N LYS A 37 6.28 -0.60 -12.15
CA LYS A 37 7.51 -0.02 -12.67
C LYS A 37 7.55 1.50 -12.60
N ARG A 38 6.41 2.17 -12.74
CA ARG A 38 6.30 3.63 -12.71
C ARG A 38 6.08 4.18 -11.29
N ARG A 39 5.50 3.40 -10.39
CA ARG A 39 4.96 3.85 -9.11
C ARG A 39 5.54 3.13 -7.90
N ILE A 40 6.45 2.19 -8.08
CA ILE A 40 7.05 1.47 -6.97
C ILE A 40 8.54 1.34 -7.24
N THR A 41 8.92 0.74 -8.38
CA THR A 41 10.32 0.40 -8.65
C THR A 41 11.10 1.46 -9.44
N SER A 42 10.51 2.63 -9.75
CA SER A 42 11.23 3.74 -10.39
C SER A 42 12.00 4.57 -9.38
N ASP A 43 13.22 4.98 -9.72
CA ASP A 43 14.12 5.76 -8.85
C ASP A 43 13.54 7.12 -8.39
N ASP A 44 12.58 7.66 -9.15
CA ASP A 44 11.93 8.96 -8.88
C ASP A 44 10.77 8.92 -7.87
N PHE A 45 10.41 7.74 -7.36
CA PHE A 45 9.14 7.54 -6.67
C PHE A 45 9.07 8.18 -5.28
N ILE A 46 10.09 7.95 -4.44
CA ILE A 46 10.06 8.30 -3.02
C ILE A 46 9.94 9.82 -2.81
N ASP A 47 10.65 10.60 -3.63
CA ASP A 47 10.66 12.06 -3.50
C ASP A 47 9.39 12.73 -4.04
N LYS A 48 8.75 12.16 -5.07
CA LYS A 48 7.56 12.76 -5.72
C LYS A 48 6.26 12.41 -5.00
N ASP A 49 6.16 11.24 -4.37
CA ASP A 49 4.89 10.74 -3.83
C ASP A 49 4.73 10.95 -2.31
N LYS A 50 5.74 11.49 -1.60
CA LYS A 50 5.58 11.92 -0.20
C LYS A 50 4.41 12.90 -0.02
N ALA A 51 4.34 13.93 -0.87
CA ALA A 51 3.25 14.91 -0.81
C ALA A 51 1.88 14.27 -1.11
N PHE A 52 1.85 13.29 -2.03
CA PHE A 52 0.66 12.54 -2.36
C PHE A 52 0.16 11.70 -1.17
N PHE A 53 1.05 10.95 -0.50
CA PHE A 53 0.68 10.17 0.69
C PHE A 53 0.27 11.06 1.86
N GLU A 54 0.93 12.19 2.06
CA GLU A 54 0.51 13.17 3.07
C GLU A 54 -0.89 13.72 2.78
N GLU A 55 -1.21 14.04 1.53
CA GLU A 55 -2.55 14.51 1.14
C GLU A 55 -3.62 13.44 1.36
N ILE A 56 -3.36 12.20 0.93
CA ILE A 56 -4.26 11.07 1.15
C ILE A 56 -4.49 10.85 2.65
N CYS A 57 -3.42 10.74 3.43
CA CYS A 57 -3.53 10.50 4.86
C CYS A 57 -4.25 11.64 5.59
N LYS A 58 -4.03 12.90 5.20
CA LYS A 58 -4.80 14.05 5.71
C LYS A 58 -6.27 13.97 5.35
N LYS A 59 -6.62 13.49 4.16
CA LYS A 59 -8.01 13.33 3.73
C LYS A 59 -8.78 12.32 4.59
N PHE A 60 -8.14 11.23 5.01
CA PHE A 60 -8.80 10.18 5.81
C PHE A 60 -8.70 10.41 7.33
N LEU A 61 -7.59 10.97 7.81
CA LEU A 61 -7.29 11.06 9.24
C LEU A 61 -7.34 12.50 9.78
N GLY A 62 -7.58 13.48 8.91
CA GLY A 62 -7.53 14.90 9.23
C GLY A 62 -6.09 15.42 9.38
N THR A 63 -5.97 16.69 9.74
CA THR A 63 -4.67 17.31 10.03
C THR A 63 -4.22 16.95 11.45
N GLY A 64 -3.08 16.28 11.57
CA GLY A 64 -2.50 15.95 12.88
C GLY A 64 -1.39 14.91 12.80
N PRO A 65 -0.76 14.55 13.94
CA PRO A 65 0.38 13.64 13.98
C PRO A 65 0.08 12.28 13.32
N MET A 66 -1.16 11.80 13.44
CA MET A 66 -1.59 10.53 12.86
C MET A 66 -1.53 10.51 11.33
N SER A 67 -1.77 11.66 10.67
CA SER A 67 -1.63 11.77 9.21
C SER A 67 -0.17 11.65 8.76
N SER A 68 0.77 12.18 9.54
CA SER A 68 2.21 12.05 9.27
C SER A 68 2.70 10.62 9.51
N VAL A 69 2.22 9.96 10.56
CA VAL A 69 2.53 8.54 10.81
C VAL A 69 1.99 7.65 9.69
N CYS A 70 0.77 7.90 9.22
CA CYS A 70 0.19 7.22 8.06
C CYS A 70 1.05 7.40 6.81
N ALA A 71 1.46 8.63 6.49
CA ALA A 71 2.28 8.89 5.32
C ALA A 71 3.66 8.23 5.42
N ALA A 72 4.29 8.28 6.60
CA ALA A 72 5.58 7.62 6.85
C ALA A 72 5.47 6.09 6.74
N GLY A 73 4.39 5.49 7.25
CA GLY A 73 4.14 4.06 7.11
C GLY A 73 3.97 3.65 5.65
N LEU A 74 3.14 4.37 4.87
CA LEU A 74 2.97 4.11 3.45
C LEU A 74 4.28 4.25 2.67
N LEU A 75 5.07 5.29 2.96
CA LEU A 75 6.38 5.47 2.33
C LEU A 75 7.33 4.31 2.65
N GLY A 76 7.39 3.86 3.91
CA GLY A 76 8.25 2.74 4.31
C GLY A 76 7.84 1.42 3.66
N GLU A 77 6.53 1.16 3.51
CA GLU A 77 6.03 -0.02 2.80
C GLU A 77 6.41 0.04 1.32
N ILE A 78 6.26 1.19 0.65
CA ILE A 78 6.66 1.29 -0.76
C ILE A 78 8.17 1.19 -0.93
N ASP A 79 8.97 1.75 -0.02
CA ASP A 79 10.43 1.61 -0.02
C ASP A 79 10.84 0.14 0.10
N TYR A 80 10.21 -0.61 1.01
CA TYR A 80 10.38 -2.06 1.12
C TYR A 80 10.01 -2.79 -0.19
N LEU A 81 8.88 -2.45 -0.80
CA LEU A 81 8.45 -3.07 -2.07
C LEU A 81 9.39 -2.71 -3.23
N HIS A 82 9.89 -1.47 -3.28
CA HIS A 82 10.90 -1.05 -4.25
C HIS A 82 12.13 -1.96 -4.13
N ASP A 83 12.71 -2.05 -2.94
CA ASP A 83 13.95 -2.81 -2.74
C ASP A 83 13.77 -4.32 -2.98
N LYS A 84 12.62 -4.87 -2.58
CA LYS A 84 12.33 -6.30 -2.76
C LYS A 84 12.06 -6.68 -4.23
N TYR A 85 11.42 -5.80 -5.00
CA TYR A 85 10.90 -6.13 -6.34
C TYR A 85 11.53 -5.36 -7.50
N LYS A 86 12.52 -4.50 -7.25
CA LYS A 86 13.25 -3.81 -8.32
C LYS A 86 13.87 -4.82 -9.29
N GLY A 87 13.47 -4.75 -10.56
CA GLY A 87 13.89 -5.70 -11.59
C GLY A 87 13.13 -7.03 -11.59
N ASN A 88 12.14 -7.21 -10.71
CA ASN A 88 11.23 -8.35 -10.68
C ASN A 88 9.78 -7.90 -10.40
N GLU A 89 9.31 -6.92 -11.17
CA GLU A 89 7.99 -6.30 -11.00
C GLU A 89 6.83 -7.31 -11.19
N GLN A 90 7.06 -8.36 -11.98
CA GLN A 90 6.07 -9.42 -12.19
C GLN A 90 5.78 -10.20 -10.91
N ALA A 91 6.79 -10.45 -10.06
CA ALA A 91 6.60 -11.14 -8.79
C ALA A 91 5.72 -10.32 -7.84
N LEU A 92 5.89 -8.99 -7.80
CA LEU A 92 5.00 -8.12 -7.03
C LEU A 92 3.56 -8.20 -7.55
N CYS A 93 3.37 -8.17 -8.87
CA CYS A 93 2.03 -8.32 -9.44
C CYS A 93 1.35 -9.63 -9.05
N VAL A 94 2.11 -10.72 -8.95
CA VAL A 94 1.59 -12.02 -8.49
C VAL A 94 1.22 -11.97 -7.01
N GLU A 95 2.05 -11.37 -6.15
CA GLU A 95 1.71 -11.18 -4.73
C GLU A 95 0.48 -10.27 -4.54
N LEU A 96 0.27 -9.30 -5.43
CA LEU A 96 -0.93 -8.47 -5.46
C LEU A 96 -2.17 -9.18 -6.02
N GLY A 97 -2.05 -10.47 -6.38
CA GLY A 97 -3.16 -11.33 -6.77
C GLY A 97 -3.32 -11.56 -8.27
N CYS A 98 -2.37 -11.12 -9.11
CA CYS A 98 -2.39 -11.48 -10.52
C CYS A 98 -1.95 -12.93 -10.76
N PRO A 99 -2.50 -13.60 -11.79
CA PRO A 99 -2.07 -14.96 -12.11
C PRO A 99 -0.58 -14.96 -12.49
N GLU A 100 0.14 -15.98 -12.02
CA GLU A 100 1.47 -16.26 -12.55
C GLU A 100 1.37 -16.44 -14.06
N LYS A 101 2.26 -15.77 -14.81
CA LYS A 101 2.45 -16.08 -16.23
C LYS A 101 2.90 -17.54 -16.30
N LYS A 102 1.99 -18.44 -16.68
CA LYS A 102 2.36 -19.79 -17.09
C LYS A 102 3.21 -19.64 -18.36
N ASN A 103 4.48 -20.05 -18.26
CA ASN A 103 5.35 -20.26 -19.41
C ASN A 103 4.73 -21.27 -20.36
#